data_AF-A0A432PZU5-F1
#
_entry.id   AF-A0A432PZU5-F1
#
_cell.length_a   1.000
_cell.length_b   1.000
_cell.length_c   1.000
_cell.angle_alpha   90.00
_cell.angle_beta   90.00
_cell.angle_gamma   90.00
#
_symmetry.space_group_name_H-M   'P 1'
#
loop_
_entity.id
_entity.type
_entity.pdbx_description
1 polymer ?
#
loop_
_entity_poly.entity_id
_entity_poly.type
_entity_poly.pdbx_seq_one_letter_code
_entity_poly.pdbx_strand_id
1 'polypeptide(L)' 'EVHIIGFEGNLRGKRIKVEFLKFIREERRFNSVQELTDQIRRDVEEVKGLKV' A
#
# COMPACT_ATOMS: atom_id res chain seq x y z
N GLU A 1 -6.48 0.13 -5.45
CA GLU A 1 -5.33 -0.78 -5.68
C GLU A 1 -4.90 -1.36 -4.34
N VAL A 2 -4.26 -2.53 -4.31
CA VAL A 2 -3.68 -3.11 -3.09
C VAL A 2 -2.23 -3.46 -3.38
N HIS A 3 -1.30 -2.87 -2.62
CA HIS A 3 0.11 -3.24 -2.66
C HIS A 3 0.36 -4.36 -1.64
N ILE A 4 0.73 -5.56 -2.11
CA ILE A 4 0.99 -6.73 -1.26
C ILE A 4 2.49 -6.77 -0.94
N ILE A 5 2.85 -6.38 0.27
CA ILE A 5 4.25 -6.28 0.71
C ILE A 5 4.90 -7.67 0.73
N GLY A 6 6.07 -7.80 0.10
CA GLY A 6 6.85 -9.05 0.08
C GLY A 6 6.30 -10.12 -0.85
N PHE A 7 5.30 -9.82 -1.67
CA PHE A 7 4.78 -10.73 -2.69
C PHE A 7 5.27 -10.34 -4.08
N GLU A 8 5.81 -11.31 -4.81
CA GLU A 8 6.14 -11.20 -6.23
C GLU A 8 5.38 -12.28 -7.01
N GLY A 9 4.73 -11.89 -8.10
CA GLY A 9 4.00 -12.82 -8.96
C GLY A 9 2.71 -12.26 -9.53
N ASN A 10 1.98 -13.08 -10.30
CA ASN A 10 0.76 -12.69 -10.97
C ASN A 10 -0.48 -13.26 -10.25
N LEU A 11 -1.44 -12.37 -9.93
CA LEU A 11 -2.71 -12.71 -9.29
C LEU A 11 -3.93 -12.53 -10.21
N ARG A 12 -3.72 -12.30 -11.51
CA ARG A 12 -4.81 -12.15 -12.49
C ARG A 12 -5.69 -13.40 -12.50
N GLY A 13 -7.00 -13.20 -12.35
CA GLY A 13 -7.99 -14.28 -12.30
C GLY A 13 -8.08 -15.01 -10.95
N LYS A 14 -7.22 -14.68 -9.98
CA LYS A 14 -7.32 -15.22 -8.62
C LYS A 14 -8.24 -14.36 -7.76
N ARG A 15 -8.95 -14.99 -6.83
CA ARG A 15 -9.74 -14.29 -5.80
C ARG A 15 -8.86 -14.02 -4.58
N ILE A 16 -8.92 -12.80 -4.06
CA ILE A 16 -8.17 -12.36 -2.88
C ILE A 16 -9.18 -11.78 -1.89
N LYS A 17 -9.02 -12.09 -0.61
CA LYS A 17 -9.76 -11.45 0.49
C LYS A 17 -8.90 -10.31 1.04
N VAL A 18 -9.51 -9.14 1.26
CA VAL A 18 -8.86 -7.96 1.83
C VAL A 18 -9.71 -7.48 2.99
N GLU A 19 -9.06 -7.11 4.10
CA GLU A 19 -9.70 -6.59 5.30
C GLU A 19 -9.03 -5.26 5.68
N PHE A 20 -9.85 -4.25 6.01
CA PHE A 20 -9.36 -2.94 6.43
C PHE A 20 -9.06 -2.99 7.93
N LEU A 21 -7.78 -2.89 8.29
CA LEU A 21 -7.33 -3.00 9.68
C LEU A 21 -7.11 -1.64 10.33
N LYS A 22 -6.47 -0.72 9.59
CA LYS A 22 -6.14 0.63 10.07
C LYS A 22 -6.23 1.61 8.91
N PHE A 23 -6.77 2.79 9.20
CA PHE A 23 -6.68 3.94 8.31
C PHE A 23 -5.34 4.66 8.53
N ILE A 24 -4.53 4.80 7.48
CA ILE A 24 -3.20 5.43 7.56
C ILE A 24 -3.16 6.83 6.95
N ARG A 25 -4.02 7.13 5.95
CA ARG A 25 -4.03 8.41 5.24
C ARG A 25 -5.29 8.59 4.40
N GLU A 26 -5.71 9.84 4.22
CA GLU A 26 -6.67 10.25 3.19
C GLU A 26 -6.10 10.21 1.76
N GLU A 27 -6.96 10.29 0.76
CA GLU A 27 -6.54 10.42 -0.63
C GLU A 27 -5.83 11.77 -0.85
N ARG A 28 -4.73 11.77 -1.61
CA ARG A 28 -3.92 12.96 -1.84
C ARG A 28 -3.49 13.03 -3.30
N ARG A 29 -3.56 14.21 -3.90
CA ARG A 29 -2.94 14.51 -5.20
C ARG A 29 -1.46 14.85 -5.00
N PHE A 30 -0.62 14.37 -5.91
CA PHE A 30 0.81 14.66 -5.93
C PHE A 30 1.13 15.44 -7.20
N ASN A 31 2.08 16.37 -7.10
CA ASN A 31 2.49 17.21 -8.22
C ASN A 31 3.61 16.56 -9.04
N SER A 32 4.18 15.45 -8.57
CA SER A 32 5.19 14.68 -9.27
C SER A 32 5.17 13.20 -8.92
N VAL A 33 5.76 12.38 -9.79
CA VAL A 33 5.98 10.95 -9.56
C VAL A 33 6.91 10.71 -8.36
N GLN A 34 7.88 11.61 -8.14
CA GLN A 34 8.80 11.55 -7.01
C GLN A 34 8.03 11.65 -5.69
N GLU A 35 7.16 12.64 -5.56
CA GLU A 35 6.34 12.84 -4.35
C GLU A 35 5.43 11.64 -4.05
N LEU A 36 4.79 11.08 -5.09
CA LEU A 36 3.96 9.87 -4.96
C LEU A 36 4.81 8.69 -4.47
N THR A 37 5.98 8.47 -5.08
CA THR A 37 6.86 7.35 -4.75
C THR A 37 7.37 7.45 -3.32
N ASP A 38 7.75 8.65 -2.88
CA ASP A 38 8.21 8.90 -1.52
C ASP A 38 7.09 8.74 -0.49
N GLN A 39 5.85 9.13 -0.84
CA GLN A 39 4.71 8.84 0.02
C GLN A 39 4.45 7.34 0.14
N ILE A 40 4.48 6.57 -0.96
CA ILE A 40 4.28 5.12 -0.92
C ILE A 40 5.33 4.45 -0.03
N ARG A 41 6.61 4.87 -0.11
CA ARG A 41 7.67 4.35 0.77
C ARG A 41 7.35 4.58 2.24
N ARG A 42 6.94 5.80 2.61
CA ARG A 42 6.52 6.13 3.97
C ARG A 42 5.30 5.32 4.43
N ASP A 43 4.30 5.17 3.56
CA ASP A 43 3.10 4.38 3.85
C ASP A 43 3.48 2.91 4.13
N VAL A 44 4.44 2.34 3.37
CA VAL A 44 4.96 0.97 3.59
C VAL A 44 5.76 0.86 4.90
N GLU A 45 6.59 1.86 5.21
CA GLU A 45 7.36 1.88 6.46
C GLU A 45 6.45 2.00 7.70
N GLU A 46 5.40 2.83 7.64
CA GLU A 46 4.43 2.97 8.73
C GLU A 46 3.75 1.63 9.05
N VAL A 47 3.32 0.90 8.02
CA VAL A 47 2.57 -0.35 8.23
C VAL A 47 3.46 -1.54 8.60
N LYS A 48 4.75 -1.55 8.24
CA LYS A 48 5.69 -2.62 8.65
C LYS A 48 5.84 -2.73 10.17
N GLY A 49 5.63 -1.63 10.90
CA GLY A 49 5.66 -1.60 12.37
C GLY A 49 4.34 -1.97 13.05
N LEU A 50 3.25 -2.14 12.29
CA LEU A 50 1.96 -2.51 12.85
C LEU A 50 1.96 -3.98 13.25
N LYS A 51 1.75 -4.24 14.55
CA LYS A 51 1.35 -5.56 15.03
C LYS A 51 -0.15 -5.68 14.79
N VAL A 52 -0.54 -6.62 13.95
CA VAL A 52 -1.93 -6.98 13.66
C VAL A 52 -2.32 -8.20 14.48
#